data_AF-A0A821NTX7-F1
#
_entry.id   AF-A0A821NTX7-F1
#
_cell.length_a   1.000
_cell.length_b   1.000
_cell.length_c   1.000
_cell.angle_alpha   90.00
_cell.angle_beta   90.00
_cell.angle_gamma   90.00
#
_symmetry.space_group_name_H-M   'P 1'
#
loop_
_entity.id
_entity.type
_entity.pdbx_description
1 polymer ?
#
loop_
_entity_poly.entity_id
_entity_poly.type
_entity_poly.pdbx_seq_one_letter_code
_entity_poly.pdbx_strand_id
1 'polypeptide(L)'
;MKRGNYSKENFLKAFYEYKNGATSSEVTVKYHVPGSTIRNHKSNPAMKIGGGRPTLLANDQEQKLVELLKNLEAAGVRLTKLVVMKLASEYVQLVT
;
A
#
# COMPACT_ATOMS: atom_id res chain seq x y z
N MET A 1 -9.10 3.09 -19.77
CA MET A 1 -9.41 4.27 -18.91
C MET A 1 -8.13 4.74 -18.23
N LYS A 2 -7.74 6.01 -18.39
CA LYS A 2 -6.59 6.59 -17.67
C LYS A 2 -6.95 6.66 -16.18
N ARG A 3 -6.09 6.14 -15.30
CA ARG A 3 -6.25 6.32 -13.84
C ARG A 3 -6.20 7.82 -13.57
N GLY A 4 -7.25 8.38 -12.97
CA GLY A 4 -7.26 9.79 -12.58
C GLY A 4 -6.15 10.05 -11.57
N ASN A 5 -5.37 11.11 -11.77
CA ASN A 5 -4.39 11.59 -10.79
C ASN A 5 -5.14 12.30 -9.66
N TYR A 6 -5.58 11.56 -8.66
CA TYR A 6 -6.05 12.13 -7.39
C TYR A 6 -5.11 11.71 -6.26
N SER A 7 -4.84 12.63 -5.34
CA SER A 7 -3.97 12.35 -4.20
C SER A 7 -4.64 11.35 -3.25
N LYS A 8 -3.83 10.58 -2.52
CA LYS A 8 -4.32 9.68 -1.46
C LYS A 8 -5.12 10.44 -0.40
N GLU A 9 -4.71 11.66 -0.08
CA GLU A 9 -5.40 12.51 0.88
C GLU A 9 -6.80 12.93 0.40
N ASN A 10 -6.92 13.36 -0.86
CA ASN A 10 -8.21 13.72 -1.45
C ASN A 10 -9.15 12.52 -1.52
N PHE A 11 -8.60 11.33 -1.82
CA PHE A 11 -9.38 10.10 -1.78
C PHE A 11 -9.92 9.80 -0.38
N LEU A 12 -9.08 9.90 0.67
CA LEU A 12 -9.50 9.64 2.04
C LEU A 12 -10.58 10.63 2.49
N LYS A 13 -10.41 11.93 2.23
CA LYS A 13 -11.41 12.96 2.55
C LYS A 13 -12.73 12.70 1.82
N ALA A 14 -12.69 12.42 0.52
CA ALA A 14 -13.86 12.08 -0.28
C ALA A 14 -14.60 10.85 0.25
N PHE A 15 -13.86 9.82 0.67
CA PHE A 15 -14.43 8.59 1.23
C PHE A 15 -15.13 8.83 2.56
N TYR A 16 -14.53 9.62 3.47
CA TYR A 16 -15.14 9.93 4.76
C TYR A 16 -16.41 10.78 4.60
N GLU A 17 -16.40 11.81 3.76
CA GLU A 17 -17.61 12.62 3.51
C GLU A 17 -18.73 11.79 2.88
N TYR A 18 -18.40 10.92 1.92
CA TYR A 18 -19.36 9.99 1.33
C TYR A 18 -19.92 8.99 2.37
N LYS A 19 -19.07 8.51 3.29
CA LYS A 19 -19.49 7.64 4.40
C LYS A 19 -20.43 8.38 5.37
N ASN A 20 -20.24 9.68 5.55
CA ASN A 20 -21.05 10.55 6.42
C ASN A 20 -22.32 11.09 5.75
N GLY A 21 -22.67 10.61 4.55
CA GLY A 21 -23.95 10.88 3.89
C GLY A 21 -23.89 11.83 2.70
N ALA A 22 -22.71 12.37 2.34
CA ALA A 22 -22.57 13.13 1.10
C ALA A 22 -22.83 12.23 -0.13
N THR A 23 -23.37 12.81 -1.18
CA THR A 23 -23.61 12.11 -2.45
C THR A 23 -22.30 11.91 -3.21
N SER A 24 -22.26 10.90 -4.10
CA SER A 24 -21.06 10.67 -4.93
C SER A 24 -20.72 11.85 -5.84
N SER A 25 -21.72 12.62 -6.26
CA SER A 25 -21.52 13.78 -7.13
C SER A 25 -20.81 14.92 -6.39
N GLU A 26 -21.23 15.21 -5.16
CA GLU A 26 -20.63 16.26 -4.32
C GLU A 26 -19.16 15.99 -4.04
N VAL A 27 -18.82 14.76 -3.62
CA VAL A 27 -17.44 14.40 -3.31
C VAL A 27 -16.56 14.32 -4.57
N THR A 28 -17.14 13.99 -5.74
CA THR A 28 -16.39 14.00 -7.01
C THR A 28 -16.01 15.40 -7.43
N VAL A 29 -16.94 16.35 -7.35
CA VAL A 29 -16.66 17.76 -7.68
C VAL A 29 -15.66 18.35 -6.69
N LYS A 30 -15.83 18.09 -5.39
CA LYS A 30 -15.00 18.66 -4.33
C LYS A 30 -13.56 18.14 -4.34
N TYR A 31 -13.38 16.83 -4.52
CA TYR A 31 -12.06 16.18 -4.37
C TYR A 31 -11.43 15.72 -5.68
N HIS A 32 -12.12 15.90 -6.81
CA HIS A 32 -11.67 15.44 -8.14
C HIS A 32 -11.43 13.92 -8.17
N VAL A 33 -12.17 13.17 -7.36
CA VAL A 33 -12.11 11.70 -7.29
C VAL A 33 -13.35 11.14 -7.99
N PRO A 34 -13.21 10.26 -9.00
CA PRO A 34 -14.36 9.66 -9.67
C PRO A 34 -15.29 8.94 -8.68
N GLY A 35 -16.60 9.23 -8.75
CA GLY A 35 -17.59 8.65 -7.84
C GLY A 35 -17.64 7.12 -7.91
N SER A 36 -17.33 6.53 -9.07
CA SER A 36 -17.15 5.08 -9.23
C SER A 36 -16.03 4.54 -8.35
N THR A 37 -14.90 5.24 -8.23
CA THR A 37 -13.79 4.86 -7.34
C THR A 37 -14.25 4.83 -5.87
N ILE A 38 -14.98 5.85 -5.43
CA ILE A 38 -15.44 5.98 -4.05
C ILE A 38 -16.45 4.88 -3.70
N ARG A 39 -17.44 4.65 -4.59
CA ARG A 39 -18.43 3.57 -4.43
C ARG A 39 -17.78 2.19 -4.42
N ASN A 40 -16.87 1.94 -5.34
CA ASN A 40 -16.15 0.67 -5.44
C ASN A 40 -15.34 0.37 -4.16
N HIS A 41 -14.71 1.37 -3.55
CA HIS A 41 -14.00 1.20 -2.29
C HIS A 41 -14.94 1.00 -1.08
N LYS A 42 -16.15 1.57 -1.10
CA LYS A 42 -17.17 1.27 -0.06
C LYS A 42 -17.63 -0.20 -0.13
N SER A 43 -17.85 -0.72 -1.33
CA SER A 43 -18.23 -2.13 -1.53
C SER A 43 -17.07 -3.11 -1.33
N ASN A 44 -15.83 -2.65 -1.48
CA ASN A 44 -14.64 -3.47 -1.31
C ASN A 44 -13.55 -2.69 -0.56
N PRO A 45 -13.65 -2.60 0.78
CA PRO A 45 -12.68 -1.88 1.60
C PRO A 45 -11.27 -2.50 1.56
N ALA A 46 -11.15 -3.73 1.03
CA ALA A 46 -9.89 -4.40 0.77
C ALA A 46 -9.20 -3.95 -0.53
N MET A 47 -9.76 -2.99 -1.29
CA MET A 47 -9.01 -2.29 -2.34
C MET A 47 -7.88 -1.46 -1.73
N LYS A 48 -6.80 -2.18 -1.38
CA LYS A 48 -5.52 -1.62 -1.00
C LYS A 48 -5.16 -0.55 -2.02
N ILE A 49 -5.03 0.68 -1.56
CA ILE A 49 -4.43 1.80 -2.31
C ILE A 49 -3.00 1.43 -2.78
N GLY A 50 -2.40 0.37 -2.22
CA GLY A 50 -1.22 -0.30 -2.75
C GLY A 50 -1.58 -1.48 -3.66
N GLY A 51 -1.93 -1.21 -4.92
CA GLY A 51 -1.85 -2.20 -5.99
C GLY A 51 -0.39 -2.40 -6.41
N GLY A 52 0.45 -2.88 -5.49
CA GLY A 52 1.78 -3.36 -5.81
C GLY A 52 1.70 -4.65 -6.62
N ARG A 53 2.77 -4.99 -7.34
CA ARG A 53 2.88 -6.32 -7.96
C ARG A 53 2.68 -7.39 -6.88
N PRO A 54 2.01 -8.51 -7.20
CA PRO A 54 1.98 -9.66 -6.29
C PRO A 54 3.42 -10.00 -5.92
N THR A 55 3.71 -10.02 -4.63
CA THR A 55 4.96 -10.55 -4.13
C THR A 55 4.83 -12.06 -4.00
N LEU A 56 5.97 -12.76 -3.97
CA LEU A 56 5.98 -14.20 -3.67
C LEU A 56 5.65 -14.50 -2.19
N LEU A 57 5.52 -13.46 -1.36
CA LEU A 57 5.35 -13.57 0.08
C LEU A 57 3.87 -13.42 0.46
N ALA A 58 3.43 -14.22 1.44
CA ALA A 58 2.15 -14.00 2.09
C ALA A 58 2.18 -12.68 2.91
N ASN A 59 1.01 -12.08 3.17
CA ASN A 59 0.92 -10.77 3.85
C ASN A 59 1.64 -10.75 5.21
N ASP A 60 1.58 -11.85 5.97
CA ASP A 60 2.23 -11.98 7.27
C ASP A 60 3.76 -12.07 7.14
N GLN A 61 4.24 -12.75 6.10
CA GLN A 61 5.66 -12.83 5.76
C GLN A 61 6.20 -11.46 5.34
N GLU A 62 5.45 -10.70 4.54
CA GLU A 62 5.80 -9.32 4.20
C GLU A 62 5.89 -8.43 5.44
N GLN A 63 4.91 -8.53 6.36
CA GLN A 63 4.91 -7.74 7.59
C GLN A 63 6.13 -8.05 8.45
N LYS A 64 6.43 -9.34 8.68
CA LYS A 64 7.62 -9.78 9.42
C LYS A 64 8.91 -9.28 8.78
N LEU A 65 9.00 -9.34 7.45
CA LEU A 65 10.16 -8.82 6.72
C LEU A 65 10.32 -7.31 6.91
N VAL A 66 9.23 -6.54 6.78
CA VAL A 66 9.26 -5.09 6.99
C VAL A 66 9.68 -4.74 8.41
N GLU A 67 9.18 -5.45 9.41
CA GLU A 67 9.55 -5.25 10.81
C GLU A 67 11.03 -5.54 11.07
N LEU A 68 11.54 -6.65 10.54
CA LEU A 68 12.97 -6.97 10.59
C LEU A 68 13.83 -5.87 9.97
N LEU A 69 13.47 -5.39 8.78
CA LEU A 69 14.22 -4.33 8.09
C LEU A 69 14.26 -3.03 8.90
N LYS A 70 13.15 -2.65 9.53
CA LYS A 70 13.09 -1.47 10.41
C LYS A 70 13.97 -1.64 11.65
N ASN A 71 13.93 -2.81 12.28
CA ASN A 71 14.73 -3.09 13.48
C ASN A 71 16.24 -3.05 13.17
N LEU A 72 16.64 -3.54 11.99
CA LEU A 72 18.02 -3.48 11.53
C LEU A 72 18.48 -2.04 11.26
N GLU A 73 17.64 -1.21 10.65
CA GLU A 73 17.92 0.21 10.46
C GLU A 73 18.05 0.94 11.81
N ALA A 74 17.17 0.65 12.77
CA ALA A 74 17.23 1.20 14.12
C ALA A 74 18.51 0.77 14.88
N ALA A 75 19.03 -0.42 14.60
CA ALA A 75 20.31 -0.91 15.13
C ALA A 75 21.54 -0.31 14.42
N GLY A 76 21.34 0.62 13.48
CA GLY A 76 22.42 1.27 12.73
C GLY A 76 22.92 0.46 11.53
N VAL A 77 22.27 -0.65 11.18
CA VAL A 77 22.64 -1.47 10.03
C VAL A 77 22.07 -0.86 8.76
N ARG A 78 22.94 -0.30 7.93
CA ARG A 78 22.55 0.30 6.65
C ARG A 78 22.33 -0.78 5.59
N LEU A 79 21.08 -1.17 5.39
CA LEU A 79 20.71 -2.20 4.42
C LEU A 79 20.60 -1.61 3.01
N THR A 80 21.64 -1.82 2.21
CA THR A 80 21.54 -1.61 0.76
C THR A 80 20.95 -2.85 0.10
N LYS A 81 20.36 -2.70 -1.09
CA LYS A 81 19.85 -3.83 -1.88
C LYS A 81 20.90 -4.93 -2.06
N LEU A 82 22.16 -4.56 -2.26
CA LEU A 82 23.25 -5.51 -2.47
C LEU A 82 23.56 -6.33 -1.21
N VAL A 83 23.56 -5.68 -0.03
CA VAL A 83 23.74 -6.35 1.26
C VAL A 83 22.62 -7.35 1.52
N VAL A 84 21.36 -6.95 1.28
CA VAL A 84 20.20 -7.84 1.46
C VAL A 84 20.29 -9.06 0.55
N MET A 85 20.63 -8.87 -0.73
CA MET A 85 20.78 -9.98 -1.68
C MET A 85 21.92 -10.94 -1.28
N LYS A 86 23.03 -10.40 -0.78
CA LYS A 86 24.17 -11.20 -0.31
C LYS A 86 23.76 -12.07 0.88
N LEU A 87 23.14 -11.46 1.90
CA LEU A 87 22.67 -12.18 3.10
C LEU A 87 21.64 -13.26 2.74
N ALA A 88 20.70 -12.97 1.83
CA ALA A 88 19.74 -13.96 1.36
C ALA A 88 20.42 -15.14 0.66
N SER A 89 21.42 -14.87 -0.19
CA SER A 89 22.19 -15.93 -0.86
C SER A 89 22.99 -16.79 0.12
N GLU A 90 23.65 -16.17 1.09
CA GLU A 90 24.42 -16.87 2.14
C GLU A 90 23.50 -17.76 2.98
N TYR A 91 22.31 -17.25 3.34
CA TYR A 91 21.33 -18.03 4.09
C TYR A 91 20.85 -19.25 3.31
N VAL A 92 20.50 -19.08 2.02
CA VAL A 92 20.08 -20.21 1.17
C VAL A 92 21.16 -21.28 1.15
N GLN A 93 22.42 -20.92 0.89
CA GLN A 93 23.54 -21.86 0.89
C GLN A 93 23.76 -22.58 2.23
N LEU A 94 23.38 -21.95 3.35
CA LEU A 94 23.51 -22.55 4.68
C LEU A 94 22.42 -23.58 4.96
N VAL A 95 21.22 -23.39 4.39
CA VAL A 95 20.03 -24.20 4.69
C VAL A 95 19.66 -25.23 3.62
N THR A 96 20.34 -25.21 2.46
CA THR A 96 20.26 -26.24 1.40
C THR A 96 21.57 -26.98 1.28
#